data_AF-A0A022W418-F1
#
_entry.id   AF-A0A022W418-F1
#
_cell.length_a   1.000
_cell.length_b   1.000
_cell.length_c   1.000
_cell.angle_alpha   90.00
_cell.angle_beta   90.00
_cell.angle_gamma   90.00
#
_symmetry.space_group_name_H-M   'P 1'
#
loop_
_entity.id
_entity.type
_entity.pdbx_description
1 polymer ?
#
loop_
_entity_poly.entity_id
_entity_poly.type
_entity_poly.pdbx_seq_one_letter_code
_entity_poly.pdbx_strand_id
1 'polypeptide(L)'
;MNPRQKRAASPPTEPKPSRLKPFKNRDSLGAYIKDPESFSASTVISHSPEFVVIHDLYPKSAVHLLILPRDPQKFFQHPFVAFEDASFLDSVRQEAARVQKQAASELRRKFGKVSALDRKRSEALDADDDGDADTVPDELPEGRDWGKEIMCGIHANPSMNHLHIHVISVDRCGHSLRHRKHYNSFSTPFFVELDAFPLAEDDKRRHPAREGYLKSDLKCWRCGRNFGNKFTQLKAHLEEEFEEWKRI
;
A
#
# COMPACT_ATOMS: atom_id res chain seq x y z
N MET A 1 -19.70 63.42 -13.00
CA MET A 1 -18.73 62.86 -12.04
C MET A 1 -19.42 61.70 -11.32
N ASN A 2 -19.14 60.44 -11.70
CA ASN A 2 -19.70 59.28 -11.01
C ASN A 2 -18.69 58.75 -9.97
N PRO A 3 -19.11 58.42 -8.73
CA PRO A 3 -18.20 57.90 -7.72
C PRO A 3 -17.81 56.44 -8.03
N ARG A 4 -16.50 56.15 -7.97
CA ARG A 4 -15.97 54.77 -8.06
C ARG A 4 -16.36 53.99 -6.80
N GLN A 5 -17.06 52.86 -6.98
CA GLN A 5 -17.31 51.88 -5.92
C GLN A 5 -16.00 51.20 -5.49
N LYS A 6 -15.75 51.15 -4.18
CA LYS A 6 -14.66 50.38 -3.56
C LYS A 6 -15.01 48.88 -3.64
N ARG A 7 -14.12 48.08 -4.24
CA ARG A 7 -14.18 46.62 -4.21
C ARG A 7 -13.93 46.11 -2.79
N ALA A 8 -14.81 45.24 -2.31
CA ALA A 8 -14.66 44.50 -1.07
C ALA A 8 -13.47 43.51 -1.15
N ALA A 9 -12.79 43.31 -0.03
CA ALA A 9 -11.68 42.38 0.11
C ALA A 9 -12.16 40.92 -0.01
N SER A 10 -11.44 40.12 -0.80
CA SER A 10 -11.67 38.69 -0.96
C SER A 10 -11.42 37.93 0.36
N PRO A 11 -12.17 36.84 0.63
CA PRO A 11 -11.95 36.02 1.83
C PRO A 11 -10.60 35.29 1.80
N PRO A 12 -10.08 34.85 2.97
CA PRO A 12 -8.79 34.19 3.08
C PRO A 12 -8.83 32.88 2.28
N THR A 13 -7.87 32.73 1.38
CA THR A 13 -7.71 31.51 0.58
C THR A 13 -7.17 30.41 1.48
N GLU A 14 -7.84 29.25 1.53
CA GLU A 14 -7.34 28.07 2.22
C GLU A 14 -5.91 27.74 1.76
N PRO A 15 -5.02 27.31 2.68
CA PRO A 15 -3.65 26.99 2.33
C PRO A 15 -3.63 25.83 1.34
N LYS A 16 -3.09 26.11 0.14
CA LYS A 16 -2.88 25.09 -0.89
C LYS A 16 -2.04 23.95 -0.32
N PRO A 17 -2.34 22.68 -0.64
CA PRO A 17 -1.52 21.56 -0.21
C PRO A 17 -0.10 21.80 -0.68
N SER A 18 0.85 21.80 0.26
CA SER A 18 2.26 21.98 -0.05
C SER A 18 2.66 20.87 -1.03
N ARG A 19 2.97 21.23 -2.28
CA ARG A 19 3.65 20.31 -3.20
C ARG A 19 4.97 19.94 -2.56
N LEU A 20 5.02 18.76 -1.93
CA LEU A 20 6.24 18.18 -1.40
C LEU A 20 7.27 18.19 -2.53
N LYS A 21 8.38 18.90 -2.31
CA LYS A 21 9.52 18.82 -3.22
C LYS A 21 9.91 17.34 -3.28
N PRO A 22 10.04 16.72 -4.46
CA PRO A 22 10.42 15.32 -4.56
C PRO A 22 11.76 15.16 -3.84
N PHE A 23 11.73 14.45 -2.72
CA PHE A 23 12.93 14.17 -1.95
C PHE A 23 13.90 13.39 -2.85
N LYS A 24 15.07 13.96 -3.13
CA LYS A 24 15.98 13.45 -4.16
C LYS A 24 16.93 12.35 -3.68
N ASN A 25 16.87 11.94 -2.40
CA ASN A 25 17.78 10.97 -1.81
C ASN A 25 17.02 9.72 -1.29
N ARG A 26 17.78 8.64 -1.05
CA ARG A 26 17.26 7.38 -0.48
C ARG A 26 16.81 7.50 0.98
N ASP A 27 16.94 8.69 1.57
CA ASP A 27 16.58 9.00 2.96
C ASP A 27 15.24 9.75 3.07
N SER A 28 14.51 9.92 1.97
CA SER A 28 13.28 10.72 1.95
C SER A 28 12.20 10.29 2.94
N LEU A 29 12.14 8.99 3.24
CA LEU A 29 11.17 8.44 4.19
C LEU A 29 11.38 8.97 5.61
N GLY A 30 12.59 9.41 5.95
CA GLY A 30 12.91 9.99 7.26
C GLY A 30 12.11 11.26 7.58
N ALA A 31 11.63 11.99 6.56
CA ALA A 31 10.77 13.16 6.77
C ALA A 31 9.44 12.77 7.43
N TYR A 32 8.83 11.66 6.98
CA TYR A 32 7.58 11.16 7.55
C TYR A 32 7.78 10.63 8.98
N ILE A 33 8.93 10.03 9.26
CA ILE A 33 9.26 9.48 10.59
C ILE A 33 9.47 10.60 11.61
N LYS A 34 10.17 11.67 11.19
CA LYS A 34 10.56 12.78 12.07
C LYS A 34 9.38 13.64 12.49
N ASP A 35 8.53 14.01 11.54
CA ASP A 35 7.45 14.99 11.76
C ASP A 35 6.18 14.57 11.01
N PRO A 36 5.54 13.44 11.39
CA PRO A 36 4.36 12.92 10.68
C PRO A 36 3.18 13.89 10.70
N GLU A 37 3.08 14.75 11.71
CA GLU A 37 2.01 15.74 11.91
C GLU A 37 2.07 16.88 10.88
N SER A 38 3.25 17.12 10.30
CA SER A 38 3.42 18.13 9.23
C SER A 38 2.79 17.75 7.89
N PHE A 39 2.26 16.52 7.76
CA PHE A 39 1.69 15.98 6.53
C PHE A 39 0.17 15.83 6.62
N SER A 40 -0.52 15.98 5.49
CA SER A 40 -1.96 15.75 5.41
C SER A 40 -2.33 14.28 5.58
N ALA A 41 -3.59 14.03 5.96
CA ALA A 41 -4.18 12.68 6.04
C ALA A 41 -4.14 11.91 4.70
N SER A 42 -4.04 12.62 3.57
CA SER A 42 -3.86 12.00 2.24
C SER A 42 -2.45 11.45 2.02
N THR A 43 -1.51 11.73 2.92
CA THR A 43 -0.12 11.29 2.86
C THR A 43 0.20 10.37 4.04
N VAL A 44 -0.04 10.85 5.27
CA VAL A 44 0.14 10.11 6.52
C VAL A 44 -1.23 9.67 7.01
N ILE A 45 -1.46 8.36 7.07
CA ILE A 45 -2.74 7.77 7.44
C ILE A 45 -2.90 7.74 8.95
N SER A 46 -1.83 7.39 9.65
CA SER A 46 -1.79 7.32 11.11
C SER A 46 -0.35 7.37 11.59
N HIS A 47 -0.13 7.84 12.81
CA HIS A 47 1.15 7.74 13.48
C HIS A 47 0.98 7.45 14.97
N SER A 48 1.95 6.78 15.55
CA SER A 48 2.11 6.52 16.97
C SER A 48 3.55 6.84 17.38
N PRO A 49 3.94 6.75 18.66
CA PRO A 49 5.34 6.85 19.06
C PRO A 49 6.25 5.82 18.37
N GLU A 50 5.72 4.67 17.97
CA GLU A 50 6.49 3.53 17.42
C GLU A 50 6.48 3.47 15.89
N PHE A 51 5.38 3.86 15.24
CA PHE A 51 5.18 3.69 13.80
C PHE A 51 4.56 4.90 13.12
N VAL A 52 4.84 5.06 11.83
CA VAL A 52 4.12 5.95 10.91
C VAL A 52 3.62 5.12 9.74
N VAL A 53 2.35 5.31 9.38
CA VAL A 53 1.74 4.65 8.22
C VAL A 53 1.45 5.69 7.16
N ILE A 54 1.96 5.48 5.95
CA ILE A 54 1.81 6.42 4.83
C ILE A 54 1.26 5.74 3.58
N HIS A 55 0.67 6.54 2.70
CA HIS A 55 0.48 6.14 1.31
C HIS A 55 1.83 6.16 0.57
N ASP A 56 2.15 5.10 -0.17
CA ASP A 56 3.32 5.10 -1.05
C ASP A 56 3.10 6.16 -2.16
N LEU A 57 4.05 7.08 -2.31
CA LEU A 57 3.97 8.16 -3.31
C LEU A 57 3.95 7.65 -4.77
N TYR A 58 4.45 6.44 -4.99
CA TYR A 58 4.54 5.77 -6.28
C TYR A 58 3.85 4.39 -6.20
N PRO A 59 2.52 4.32 -6.02
CA PRO A 59 1.82 3.08 -5.75
C PRO A 59 1.97 2.08 -6.90
N LYS A 60 2.22 0.81 -6.56
CA LYS A 60 2.41 -0.29 -7.52
C LYS A 60 1.15 -1.16 -7.69
N SER A 61 0.16 -0.97 -6.82
CA SER A 61 -1.17 -1.58 -6.86
C SER A 61 -2.24 -0.54 -6.51
N ALA A 62 -3.52 -0.93 -6.55
CA ALA A 62 -4.65 -0.08 -6.21
C ALA A 62 -4.59 0.48 -4.78
N VAL A 63 -4.09 -0.31 -3.82
CA VAL A 63 -3.74 0.12 -2.47
C VAL A 63 -2.27 -0.23 -2.24
N HIS A 64 -1.49 0.77 -1.85
CA HIS A 64 -0.07 0.57 -1.50
C HIS A 64 0.31 1.52 -0.37
N LEU A 65 0.52 0.95 0.80
CA LEU A 65 0.88 1.63 2.04
C LEU A 65 2.27 1.21 2.49
N LEU A 66 2.92 2.07 3.26
CA LEU A 66 4.18 1.76 3.93
C LEU A 66 4.02 1.96 5.44
N ILE A 67 4.49 1.00 6.21
CA ILE A 67 4.68 1.10 7.66
C ILE A 67 6.14 1.44 7.91
N LEU A 68 6.39 2.53 8.62
CA LEU A 68 7.71 3.07 8.91
C LEU A 68 7.95 3.00 10.43
N PRO A 69 8.85 2.12 10.91
CA PRO A 69 9.28 2.14 12.30
C PRO A 69 9.99 3.45 12.64
N ARG A 70 9.73 3.97 13.83
CA ARG A 70 10.31 5.24 14.32
C ARG A 70 11.53 5.04 15.22
N ASP A 71 11.80 3.81 15.65
CA ASP A 71 12.95 3.49 16.50
C ASP A 71 14.27 3.79 15.76
N PRO A 72 15.09 4.74 16.27
CA PRO A 72 16.34 5.12 15.64
C PRO A 72 17.37 3.98 15.61
N GLN A 73 17.24 2.97 16.46
CA GLN A 73 18.11 1.80 16.44
C GLN A 73 17.76 0.86 15.29
N LYS A 74 16.50 0.86 14.81
CA LYS A 74 15.98 -0.12 13.84
C LYS A 74 15.83 0.46 12.44
N PHE A 75 15.38 1.71 12.32
CA PHE A 75 14.96 2.28 11.06
C PHE A 75 16.04 2.38 9.97
N PHE A 76 17.34 2.35 10.28
CA PHE A 76 18.42 2.27 9.28
C PHE A 76 18.98 0.85 9.06
N GLN A 77 18.51 -0.13 9.83
CA GLN A 77 18.97 -1.49 9.70
C GLN A 77 18.41 -2.13 8.43
N HIS A 78 19.20 -3.04 7.85
CA HIS A 78 18.66 -3.94 6.85
C HIS A 78 17.53 -4.77 7.51
N PRO A 79 16.38 -4.97 6.86
CA PRO A 79 15.25 -5.65 7.48
C PRO A 79 15.58 -7.06 8.00
N PHE A 80 16.42 -7.81 7.26
CA PHE A 80 16.86 -9.14 7.69
C PHE A 80 17.65 -9.13 9.01
N VAL A 81 18.22 -7.99 9.39
CA VAL A 81 18.92 -7.81 10.68
C VAL A 81 17.95 -7.25 11.72
N ALA A 82 17.14 -6.26 11.32
CA ALA A 82 16.16 -5.63 12.22
C ALA A 82 15.19 -6.65 12.82
N PHE A 83 14.73 -7.61 12.00
CA PHE A 83 13.77 -8.64 12.38
C PHE A 83 14.37 -9.88 13.07
N GLU A 84 15.68 -9.90 13.34
CA GLU A 84 16.26 -10.89 14.27
C GLU A 84 15.89 -10.57 15.74
N ASP A 85 15.52 -9.32 16.02
CA ASP A 85 14.92 -8.96 17.30
C ASP A 85 13.44 -9.35 17.33
N ALA A 86 13.15 -10.43 18.06
CA ALA A 86 11.80 -10.97 18.19
C ALA A 86 10.79 -9.97 18.75
N SER A 87 11.18 -9.13 19.70
CA SER A 87 10.28 -8.14 20.32
C SER A 87 9.86 -7.06 19.31
N PHE A 88 10.82 -6.63 18.49
CA PHE A 88 10.58 -5.66 17.43
C PHE A 88 9.79 -6.28 16.27
N LEU A 89 10.10 -7.52 15.88
CA LEU A 89 9.34 -8.21 14.85
C LEU A 89 7.87 -8.41 15.27
N ASP A 90 7.62 -8.75 16.54
CA ASP A 90 6.25 -8.92 17.05
C ASP A 90 5.47 -7.60 17.09
N SER A 91 6.10 -6.47 17.45
CA SER A 91 5.44 -5.16 17.37
C SER A 91 5.12 -4.77 15.93
N VAL A 92 6.02 -5.05 14.99
CA VAL A 92 5.81 -4.84 13.55
C VAL A 92 4.67 -5.71 13.02
N ARG A 93 4.55 -6.98 13.45
CA ARG A 93 3.43 -7.87 13.09
C ARG A 93 2.08 -7.35 13.59
N GLN A 94 2.03 -6.85 14.82
CA GLN A 94 0.80 -6.28 15.38
C GLN A 94 0.36 -5.05 14.58
N GLU A 95 1.29 -4.15 14.28
CA GLU A 95 1.01 -2.97 13.47
C GLU A 95 0.63 -3.36 12.02
N ALA A 96 1.32 -4.33 11.43
CA ALA A 96 0.99 -4.86 10.11
C ALA A 96 -0.43 -5.43 10.03
N ALA A 97 -0.84 -6.23 11.02
CA ALA A 97 -2.21 -6.77 11.08
C ALA A 97 -3.26 -5.66 11.16
N ARG A 98 -2.99 -4.58 11.91
CA ARG A 98 -3.86 -3.40 11.98
C ARG A 98 -3.96 -2.70 10.62
N VAL A 99 -2.83 -2.47 9.96
CA VAL A 99 -2.76 -1.76 8.67
C VAL A 99 -3.32 -2.61 7.53
N GLN A 100 -3.18 -3.95 7.56
CA GLN A 100 -3.83 -4.85 6.61
C GLN A 100 -5.36 -4.74 6.68
N LYS A 101 -5.95 -4.64 7.88
CA LYS A 101 -7.39 -4.39 8.04
C LYS A 101 -7.83 -3.05 7.46
N GLN A 102 -7.01 -2.01 7.61
CA GLN A 102 -7.25 -0.69 6.99
C GLN A 102 -7.17 -0.78 5.46
N ALA A 103 -6.15 -1.44 4.93
CA ALA A 103 -5.97 -1.63 3.49
C ALA A 103 -7.12 -2.46 2.87
N ALA A 104 -7.56 -3.52 3.55
CA ALA A 104 -8.72 -4.32 3.14
C ALA A 104 -10.02 -3.50 3.16
N SER A 105 -10.20 -2.64 4.17
CA SER A 105 -11.34 -1.73 4.23
C SER A 105 -11.33 -0.70 3.09
N GLU A 106 -10.15 -0.19 2.71
CA GLU A 106 -10.00 0.71 1.55
C GLU A 106 -10.24 -0.03 0.23
N LEU A 107 -9.82 -1.31 0.08
CA LEU A 107 -10.19 -2.11 -1.09
C LEU A 107 -11.71 -2.29 -1.20
N ARG A 108 -12.37 -2.66 -0.09
CA ARG A 108 -13.84 -2.75 -0.05
C ARG A 108 -14.47 -1.41 -0.43
N ARG A 109 -13.99 -0.29 0.12
CA ARG A 109 -14.50 1.03 -0.23
C ARG A 109 -14.36 1.33 -1.74
N LYS A 110 -13.25 0.93 -2.36
CA LYS A 110 -13.01 1.16 -3.80
C LYS A 110 -13.82 0.24 -4.70
N PHE A 111 -13.98 -1.03 -4.34
CA PHE A 111 -14.42 -2.08 -5.26
C PHE A 111 -15.59 -2.94 -4.76
N GLY A 112 -16.01 -2.81 -3.50
CA GLY A 112 -17.12 -3.57 -2.91
C GLY A 112 -18.40 -3.48 -3.74
N LYS A 113 -18.76 -2.26 -4.18
CA LYS A 113 -19.96 -2.00 -5.00
C LYS A 113 -19.98 -2.72 -6.35
N VAL A 114 -18.82 -3.08 -6.90
CA VAL A 114 -18.71 -3.79 -8.19
C VAL A 114 -18.39 -5.27 -8.04
N SER A 115 -18.08 -5.74 -6.82
CA SER A 115 -17.76 -7.13 -6.52
C SER A 115 -19.03 -7.96 -6.36
N ALA A 116 -19.16 -9.05 -7.12
CA ALA A 116 -20.30 -9.95 -7.04
C ALA A 116 -20.39 -10.66 -5.68
N LEU A 117 -19.24 -10.96 -5.06
CA LEU A 117 -19.10 -11.56 -3.73
C LEU A 117 -19.39 -10.57 -2.59
N ASP A 118 -19.16 -9.26 -2.79
CA ASP A 118 -19.40 -8.23 -1.77
C ASP A 118 -20.77 -7.53 -1.95
N ARG A 119 -21.51 -7.86 -3.00
CA ARG A 119 -22.78 -7.22 -3.38
C ARG A 119 -23.80 -7.14 -2.26
N LYS A 120 -24.14 -8.27 -1.61
CA LYS A 120 -25.13 -8.29 -0.52
C LYS A 120 -24.74 -7.36 0.64
N ARG A 121 -23.44 -7.35 0.97
CA ARG A 121 -22.88 -6.50 2.03
C ARG A 121 -22.89 -5.03 1.62
N SER A 122 -22.57 -4.73 0.37
CA SER A 122 -22.59 -3.36 -0.16
C SER A 122 -24.01 -2.81 -0.23
N GLU A 123 -24.99 -3.62 -0.65
CA GLU A 123 -26.41 -3.26 -0.67
C GLU A 123 -26.95 -2.96 0.74
N ALA A 124 -26.61 -3.79 1.73
CA ALA A 124 -26.99 -3.55 3.13
C ALA A 124 -26.38 -2.24 3.68
N LEU A 125 -25.09 -1.97 3.40
CA LEU A 125 -24.43 -0.74 3.85
C LEU A 125 -24.99 0.53 3.19
N ASP A 126 -25.45 0.43 1.94
CA ASP A 126 -26.08 1.56 1.25
C ASP A 126 -27.50 1.81 1.78
N ALA A 127 -28.27 0.76 2.13
CA ALA A 127 -29.59 0.88 2.75
C ALA A 127 -29.55 1.56 4.13
N ASP A 128 -28.49 1.31 4.92
CA ASP A 128 -28.25 2.00 6.20
C ASP A 128 -28.06 3.51 6.04
N ASP A 129 -27.45 3.96 4.93
CA ASP A 129 -27.18 5.38 4.64
C ASP A 129 -28.45 6.12 4.19
N ASP A 130 -29.40 5.41 3.55
CA ASP A 130 -30.66 5.96 3.05
C ASP A 130 -31.68 6.29 4.17
N GLY A 131 -31.37 5.96 5.43
CA GLY A 131 -32.12 6.40 6.62
C GLY A 131 -33.45 5.69 6.86
N ASP A 132 -33.73 4.60 6.14
CA ASP A 132 -34.89 3.73 6.36
C ASP A 132 -34.54 2.65 7.40
N ALA A 133 -34.74 2.98 8.67
CA ALA A 133 -34.41 2.13 9.81
C ALA A 133 -35.08 0.74 9.80
N ASP A 134 -36.13 0.53 9.01
CA ASP A 134 -36.81 -0.77 8.85
C ASP A 134 -36.09 -1.71 7.87
N THR A 135 -35.05 -1.25 7.17
CA THR A 135 -34.28 -2.04 6.18
C THR A 135 -32.84 -2.36 6.58
N VAL A 136 -32.37 -1.81 7.71
CA VAL A 136 -31.04 -2.03 8.28
C VAL A 136 -30.96 -3.41 8.94
N PRO A 137 -30.17 -4.36 8.44
CA PRO A 137 -29.99 -5.64 9.12
C PRO A 137 -29.22 -5.46 10.43
N ASP A 138 -29.68 -6.06 11.53
CA ASP A 138 -28.95 -6.06 12.83
C ASP A 138 -27.51 -6.60 12.70
N GLU A 139 -27.27 -7.49 11.74
CA GLU A 139 -25.95 -7.98 11.37
C GLU A 139 -25.72 -7.84 9.86
N LEU A 140 -24.64 -7.15 9.48
CA LEU A 140 -24.25 -7.01 8.08
C LEU A 140 -23.87 -8.37 7.48
N PRO A 141 -24.38 -8.73 6.28
CA PRO A 141 -24.11 -10.02 5.68
C PRO A 141 -22.62 -10.19 5.35
N GLU A 142 -22.18 -11.45 5.29
CA GLU A 142 -20.82 -11.80 4.90
C GLU A 142 -20.54 -11.29 3.48
N GLY A 143 -19.37 -10.67 3.31
CA GLY A 143 -18.91 -10.12 2.04
C GLY A 143 -17.63 -10.82 1.56
N ARG A 144 -16.99 -10.23 0.55
CA ARG A 144 -15.69 -10.73 0.08
C ARG A 144 -14.64 -10.54 1.17
N ASP A 145 -13.81 -11.56 1.37
CA ASP A 145 -12.65 -11.48 2.26
C ASP A 145 -11.52 -10.67 1.59
N TRP A 146 -11.65 -9.35 1.64
CA TRP A 146 -10.65 -8.41 1.13
C TRP A 146 -9.30 -8.51 1.86
N GLY A 147 -9.24 -9.14 3.04
CA GLY A 147 -8.00 -9.36 3.77
C GLY A 147 -7.03 -10.29 3.01
N LYS A 148 -7.57 -11.32 2.33
CA LYS A 148 -6.80 -12.24 1.49
C LYS A 148 -6.21 -11.61 0.23
N GLU A 149 -6.68 -10.41 -0.12
CA GLU A 149 -6.23 -9.66 -1.28
C GLU A 149 -5.10 -8.67 -0.95
N ILE A 150 -4.62 -8.68 0.30
CA ILE A 150 -3.55 -7.81 0.80
C ILE A 150 -2.30 -8.65 1.09
N MET A 151 -1.19 -8.26 0.47
CA MET A 151 0.14 -8.74 0.79
C MET A 151 0.79 -7.84 1.83
N CYS A 152 1.54 -8.44 2.75
CA CYS A 152 2.36 -7.71 3.70
C CYS A 152 3.79 -8.29 3.75
N GLY A 153 4.79 -7.43 3.61
CA GLY A 153 6.17 -7.88 3.57
C GLY A 153 7.15 -6.79 3.18
N ILE A 154 8.37 -7.21 2.86
CA ILE A 154 9.49 -6.33 2.55
C ILE A 154 10.15 -6.69 1.23
N HIS A 155 10.92 -5.77 0.69
CA HIS A 155 11.89 -6.09 -0.34
C HIS A 155 13.17 -6.67 0.26
N ALA A 156 13.65 -7.78 -0.31
CA ALA A 156 14.90 -8.44 0.07
C ALA A 156 16.15 -7.55 -0.08
N ASN A 157 16.08 -6.52 -0.93
CA ASN A 157 17.09 -5.47 -1.04
C ASN A 157 16.37 -4.11 -1.19
N PRO A 158 16.11 -3.39 -0.08
CA PRO A 158 15.28 -2.18 -0.09
C PRO A 158 15.85 -1.04 -0.96
N SER A 159 14.96 -0.33 -1.68
CA SER A 159 15.36 0.82 -2.50
C SER A 159 15.60 2.09 -1.67
N MET A 160 14.91 2.23 -0.55
CA MET A 160 15.07 3.31 0.43
C MET A 160 15.89 2.83 1.62
N ASN A 161 16.63 3.74 2.26
CA ASN A 161 17.52 3.40 3.38
C ASN A 161 16.75 3.12 4.68
N HIS A 162 15.60 3.78 4.85
CA HIS A 162 14.77 3.57 6.02
C HIS A 162 13.99 2.26 5.89
N LEU A 163 13.94 1.45 6.94
CA LEU A 163 13.12 0.25 7.02
C LEU A 163 11.66 0.61 6.74
N HIS A 164 11.04 -0.11 5.81
CA HIS A 164 9.66 0.07 5.43
C HIS A 164 9.03 -1.28 5.12
N ILE A 165 7.84 -1.51 5.69
CA ILE A 165 7.04 -2.70 5.42
C ILE A 165 5.95 -2.29 4.45
N HIS A 166 5.86 -3.01 3.34
CA HIS A 166 4.82 -2.83 2.34
C HIS A 166 3.53 -3.50 2.81
N VAL A 167 2.42 -2.78 2.73
CA VAL A 167 1.07 -3.35 2.77
C VAL A 167 0.41 -2.99 1.44
N ILE A 168 0.24 -3.98 0.57
CA ILE A 168 -0.05 -3.75 -0.85
C ILE A 168 -1.10 -4.74 -1.36
N SER A 169 -2.06 -4.28 -2.16
CA SER A 169 -3.04 -5.16 -2.80
C SER A 169 -2.41 -6.01 -3.91
N VAL A 170 -2.93 -7.23 -4.11
CA VAL A 170 -2.36 -8.23 -5.04
C VAL A 170 -2.43 -7.82 -6.52
N ASP A 171 -3.26 -6.83 -6.89
CA ASP A 171 -3.57 -6.52 -8.29
C ASP A 171 -2.36 -6.12 -9.13
N ARG A 172 -1.35 -5.47 -8.52
CA ARG A 172 -0.14 -4.96 -9.21
C ARG A 172 -0.50 -4.08 -10.42
N CYS A 173 -1.61 -3.35 -10.34
CA CYS A 173 -2.14 -2.51 -11.41
C CYS A 173 -2.03 -1.01 -11.07
N GLY A 174 -1.04 -0.63 -10.25
CA GLY A 174 -0.80 0.77 -9.88
C GLY A 174 -0.20 1.61 -11.00
N HIS A 175 -0.57 2.88 -11.09
CA HIS A 175 -0.11 3.79 -12.15
C HIS A 175 1.42 4.00 -12.19
N SER A 176 2.13 3.73 -11.08
CA SER A 176 3.60 3.84 -10.99
C SER A 176 4.33 2.51 -11.24
N LEU A 177 3.61 1.44 -11.57
CA LEU A 177 4.19 0.23 -12.13
C LEU A 177 4.65 0.50 -13.57
N ARG A 178 5.96 0.65 -13.77
CA ARG A 178 6.55 1.21 -15.01
C ARG A 178 7.55 0.30 -15.72
N HIS A 179 8.09 -0.71 -15.04
CA HIS A 179 9.09 -1.59 -15.64
C HIS A 179 9.21 -2.92 -14.90
N ARG A 180 9.89 -3.88 -15.54
CA ARG A 180 10.12 -5.24 -15.01
C ARG A 180 10.54 -5.28 -13.55
N LYS A 181 11.52 -4.47 -13.14
CA LYS A 181 11.98 -4.47 -11.74
C LYS A 181 10.89 -4.08 -10.74
N HIS A 182 9.97 -3.17 -11.10
CA HIS A 182 8.85 -2.81 -10.23
C HIS A 182 7.86 -3.96 -10.12
N TYR A 183 7.63 -4.71 -11.19
CA TYR A 183 6.71 -5.86 -11.13
C TYR A 183 7.33 -7.00 -10.33
N ASN A 184 8.53 -7.44 -10.73
CA ASN A 184 9.19 -8.58 -10.11
C ASN A 184 9.52 -8.34 -8.63
N SER A 185 9.68 -7.09 -8.19
CA SER A 185 9.91 -6.82 -6.77
C SER A 185 8.72 -7.22 -5.88
N PHE A 186 7.52 -7.36 -6.45
CA PHE A 186 6.29 -7.78 -5.76
C PHE A 186 5.71 -9.12 -6.27
N SER A 187 6.28 -9.74 -7.31
CA SER A 187 5.77 -10.98 -7.92
C SER A 187 6.78 -12.13 -7.92
N THR A 188 7.87 -11.99 -7.18
CA THR A 188 8.91 -13.01 -7.01
C THR A 188 9.33 -13.08 -5.54
N PRO A 189 10.15 -14.07 -5.13
CA PRO A 189 10.68 -14.13 -3.76
C PRO A 189 11.58 -12.95 -3.35
N PHE A 190 11.79 -11.96 -4.23
CA PHE A 190 12.31 -10.65 -3.84
C PHE A 190 11.39 -9.93 -2.84
N PHE A 191 10.08 -10.16 -2.93
CA PHE A 191 9.13 -9.79 -1.89
C PHE A 191 9.14 -10.90 -0.84
N VAL A 192 9.57 -10.57 0.37
CA VAL A 192 9.57 -11.50 1.50
C VAL A 192 8.41 -11.16 2.41
N GLU A 193 7.46 -12.10 2.53
CA GLU A 193 6.32 -11.95 3.42
C GLU A 193 6.78 -11.77 4.87
N LEU A 194 6.06 -10.93 5.62
CA LEU A 194 6.42 -10.61 7.00
C LEU A 194 6.44 -11.85 7.90
N ASP A 195 5.55 -12.82 7.63
CA ASP A 195 5.44 -14.06 8.40
C ASP A 195 6.63 -15.01 8.19
N ALA A 196 7.44 -14.79 7.15
CA ALA A 196 8.64 -15.58 6.92
C ALA A 196 9.83 -15.19 7.82
N PHE A 197 9.74 -14.09 8.58
CA PHE A 197 10.82 -13.63 9.45
C PHE A 197 10.82 -14.28 10.84
N PRO A 198 11.98 -14.44 11.48
CA PRO A 198 13.32 -14.24 10.92
C PRO A 198 13.64 -15.29 9.84
N LEU A 199 14.39 -14.90 8.81
CA LEU A 199 14.77 -15.82 7.74
C LEU A 199 15.87 -16.77 8.24
N ALA A 200 15.88 -18.01 7.78
CA ALA A 200 17.04 -18.87 7.99
C ALA A 200 18.31 -18.29 7.33
N GLU A 201 19.49 -18.58 7.89
CA GLU A 201 20.77 -18.07 7.38
C GLU A 201 21.08 -18.56 5.94
N ASP A 202 20.61 -19.74 5.58
CA ASP A 202 20.79 -20.35 4.25
C ASP A 202 19.63 -20.02 3.27
N ASP A 203 18.68 -19.16 3.67
CA ASP A 203 17.55 -18.79 2.83
C ASP A 203 18.04 -18.02 1.59
N LYS A 204 17.67 -18.52 0.41
CA LYS A 204 18.04 -17.94 -0.90
C LYS A 204 17.62 -16.47 -1.04
N ARG A 205 16.55 -16.05 -0.36
CA ARG A 205 16.07 -14.66 -0.34
C ARG A 205 17.06 -13.70 0.31
N ARG A 206 18.01 -14.19 1.13
CA ARG A 206 19.16 -13.40 1.62
C ARG A 206 20.14 -13.01 0.51
N HIS A 207 20.07 -13.64 -0.67
CA HIS A 207 20.95 -13.36 -1.81
C HIS A 207 20.18 -13.03 -3.10
N PRO A 208 19.34 -11.98 -3.11
CA PRO A 208 18.40 -11.71 -4.21
C PRO A 208 19.08 -11.41 -5.56
N ALA A 209 20.32 -10.87 -5.53
CA ALA A 209 21.10 -10.61 -6.73
C ALA A 209 21.60 -11.90 -7.40
N ARG A 210 22.01 -12.90 -6.59
CA ARG A 210 22.46 -14.22 -7.05
C ARG A 210 21.32 -14.99 -7.69
N GLU A 211 20.15 -14.95 -7.06
CA GLU A 211 18.95 -15.64 -7.54
C GLU A 211 18.27 -14.93 -8.72
N GLY A 212 18.67 -13.69 -9.01
CA GLY A 212 18.25 -12.99 -10.23
C GLY A 212 16.77 -12.62 -10.28
N TYR A 213 16.07 -12.58 -9.14
CA TYR A 213 14.61 -12.38 -9.05
C TYR A 213 14.08 -11.17 -9.85
N LEU A 214 14.77 -10.02 -9.77
CA LEU A 214 14.37 -8.80 -10.51
C LEU A 214 14.59 -8.88 -12.03
N LYS A 215 15.33 -9.90 -12.50
CA LYS A 215 15.62 -10.15 -13.92
C LYS A 215 14.79 -11.31 -14.49
N SER A 216 14.14 -12.09 -13.63
CA SER A 216 13.29 -13.22 -14.01
C SER A 216 12.18 -12.84 -14.99
N ASP A 217 11.64 -13.87 -15.63
CA ASP A 217 10.48 -13.75 -16.50
C ASP A 217 9.28 -13.12 -15.81
N LEU A 218 8.56 -12.31 -16.58
CA LEU A 218 7.32 -11.66 -16.20
C LEU A 218 6.18 -12.67 -16.26
N LYS A 219 5.79 -13.22 -15.10
CA LYS A 219 4.64 -14.15 -14.99
C LYS A 219 3.47 -13.46 -14.31
N CYS A 220 2.28 -13.56 -14.88
CA CYS A 220 1.06 -13.02 -14.28
C CYS A 220 0.84 -13.64 -12.89
N TRP A 221 0.50 -12.80 -11.92
CA TRP A 221 0.28 -13.21 -10.54
C TRP A 221 -0.99 -14.05 -10.36
N ARG A 222 -1.99 -13.84 -11.25
CA ARG A 222 -3.30 -14.49 -11.17
C ARG A 222 -3.35 -15.75 -12.03
N CYS A 223 -3.12 -15.64 -13.35
CA CYS A 223 -3.24 -16.79 -14.26
C CYS A 223 -1.92 -17.53 -14.55
N GLY A 224 -0.77 -17.03 -14.08
CA GLY A 224 0.54 -17.67 -14.31
C GLY A 224 1.10 -17.55 -15.73
N ARG A 225 0.39 -16.90 -16.67
CA ARG A 225 0.86 -16.68 -18.06
C ARG A 225 2.22 -15.98 -18.07
N ASN A 226 3.16 -16.51 -18.86
CA ASN A 226 4.52 -15.99 -18.97
C ASN A 226 4.65 -15.03 -20.16
N PHE A 227 5.19 -13.84 -19.91
CA PHE A 227 5.44 -12.77 -20.89
C PHE A 227 6.93 -12.55 -21.17
N GLY A 228 7.82 -13.37 -20.59
CA GLY A 228 9.27 -13.23 -20.72
C GLY A 228 9.74 -11.86 -20.24
N ASN A 229 10.27 -11.04 -21.14
CA ASN A 229 10.70 -9.67 -20.85
C ASN A 229 9.72 -8.58 -21.35
N LYS A 230 8.55 -8.95 -21.88
CA LYS A 230 7.61 -8.04 -22.57
C LYS A 230 6.71 -7.29 -21.58
N PHE A 231 7.26 -6.30 -20.88
CA PHE A 231 6.54 -5.55 -19.84
C PHE A 231 5.26 -4.87 -20.35
N THR A 232 5.25 -4.31 -21.56
CA THR A 232 4.06 -3.67 -22.13
C THR A 232 2.90 -4.67 -22.29
N GLN A 233 3.19 -5.90 -22.71
CA GLN A 233 2.17 -6.95 -22.86
C GLN A 233 1.65 -7.42 -21.50
N LEU A 234 2.55 -7.61 -20.53
CA LEU A 234 2.13 -7.91 -19.16
C LEU A 234 1.25 -6.78 -18.61
N LYS A 235 1.62 -5.52 -18.80
CA LYS A 235 0.88 -4.38 -18.25
C LYS A 235 -0.55 -4.32 -18.79
N ALA A 236 -0.74 -4.48 -20.11
CA ALA A 236 -2.06 -4.56 -20.70
C ALA A 236 -2.87 -5.73 -20.12
N HIS A 237 -2.24 -6.89 -19.95
CA HIS A 237 -2.88 -8.04 -19.33
C HIS A 237 -3.24 -7.84 -17.84
N LEU A 238 -2.42 -7.12 -17.07
CA LEU A 238 -2.74 -6.79 -15.67
C LEU A 238 -3.97 -5.88 -15.56
N GLU A 239 -4.20 -5.00 -16.53
CA GLU A 239 -5.41 -4.17 -16.58
C GLU A 239 -6.66 -5.03 -16.82
N GLU A 240 -6.59 -6.02 -17.71
CA GLU A 240 -7.66 -7.02 -17.91
C GLU A 240 -7.92 -7.83 -16.63
N GLU A 241 -6.86 -8.40 -16.04
CA GLU A 241 -6.94 -9.19 -14.81
C GLU A 241 -7.50 -8.36 -13.64
N PHE A 242 -7.19 -7.07 -13.57
CA PHE A 242 -7.72 -6.16 -12.56
C PHE A 242 -9.22 -5.89 -12.74
N GLU A 243 -9.69 -5.68 -13.98
CA GLU A 243 -11.10 -5.48 -14.28
C GLU A 243 -11.94 -6.73 -13.95
N GLU A 244 -11.39 -7.92 -14.20
CA GLU A 244 -12.02 -9.17 -13.78
C GLU A 244 -11.99 -9.32 -12.26
N TRP A 245 -10.81 -9.21 -11.66
CA TRP A 245 -10.57 -9.45 -10.23
C TRP A 245 -11.46 -8.57 -9.34
N LYS A 246 -11.66 -7.29 -9.67
CA LYS A 246 -12.48 -6.39 -8.85
C LYS A 246 -13.99 -6.70 -8.92
N ARG A 247 -14.44 -7.45 -9.95
CA ARG A 247 -15.85 -7.82 -10.16
C ARG A 247 -16.23 -9.17 -9.57
N ILE A 248 -15.25 -10.02 -9.25
CA ILE A 248 -15.46 -11.22 -8.43
C ILE A 248 -16.04 -10.78 -7.10
#